data_AF-A0A3M1G2Y5-F1
#
_entry.id   AF-A0A3M1G2Y5-F1
#
_cell.length_a   1.000
_cell.length_b   1.000
_cell.length_c   1.000
_cell.angle_alpha   90.00
_cell.angle_beta   90.00
_cell.angle_gamma   90.00
#
_symmetry.space_group_name_H-M   'P 1'
#
loop_
_entity.id
_entity.type
_entity.pdbx_description
1 polymer ?
#
loop_
_entity_poly.entity_id
_entity_poly.type
_entity_poly.pdbx_seq_one_letter_code
_entity_poly.pdbx_strand_id
1 'polypeptide(L)'
;MKKPWGGRFTERTASSVEAFTESVSFDWRLWPYDIQGSIAHAEMLQKVGLLTKDEAKKIIKGLKEIARDIEEGRFQWRQELEDVHMNIEAALTERIGPVAGKLHTARSRNDQVALDLRLYLRDETQKIIEQLRNLQRALLSKAEAHYKDPMPGYTHLQRAQPVTIGHHLLAYVEMFQRDIERFSDSLKRTNRLVLGACALAGTTLPID
;
A
#
# COMPACT_ATOMS: atom_id res chain seq x y z
N MET A 1 23.95 -4.10 10.95
CA MET A 1 23.17 -3.06 11.66
C MET A 1 22.47 -3.75 12.85
N LYS A 2 22.44 -3.17 14.05
CA LYS A 2 21.62 -3.75 15.15
C LYS A 2 20.15 -3.45 14.84
N LYS A 3 19.25 -4.39 15.12
CA LYS A 3 17.80 -4.18 15.00
C LYS A 3 17.39 -2.95 15.84
N PRO A 4 16.43 -2.11 15.40
CA PRO A 4 16.05 -0.87 16.11
C PRO A 4 15.66 -1.11 17.57
N TRP A 5 15.07 -2.27 17.86
CA TRP A 5 14.65 -2.70 19.19
C TRP A 5 15.68 -3.59 19.91
N GLY A 6 16.77 -3.98 19.24
CA GLY A 6 17.79 -4.89 19.76
C GLY A 6 18.63 -4.32 20.91
N GLY A 7 18.53 -3.02 21.19
CA GLY A 7 19.28 -2.36 22.26
C GLY A 7 18.97 -2.87 23.68
N ARG A 8 17.86 -3.57 23.88
CA ARG A 8 17.44 -4.13 25.18
C ARG A 8 17.81 -5.60 25.40
N PHE A 9 18.34 -6.29 24.39
CA PHE A 9 18.63 -7.72 24.47
C PHE A 9 20.14 -7.97 24.56
N THR A 10 20.53 -8.92 25.42
CA THR A 10 21.93 -9.34 25.62
C THR A 10 22.34 -10.48 24.69
N GLU A 11 21.37 -11.29 24.24
CA GLU A 11 21.57 -12.44 23.35
C GLU A 11 21.01 -12.17 21.94
N ARG A 12 21.39 -13.02 20.98
CA ARG A 12 20.82 -12.98 19.63
C ARG A 12 19.39 -13.53 19.64
N THR A 13 18.54 -12.98 18.78
CA THR A 13 17.20 -13.52 18.55
C THR A 13 17.32 -14.95 18.02
N ALA A 14 16.52 -15.87 18.56
CA ALA A 14 16.46 -17.24 18.05
C ALA A 14 15.92 -17.25 16.62
N SER A 15 16.47 -18.12 15.75
CA SER A 15 16.08 -18.20 14.34
C SER A 15 14.58 -18.50 14.15
N SER A 16 13.98 -19.28 15.05
CA SER A 16 12.55 -19.55 15.04
C SER A 16 11.70 -18.30 15.31
N VAL A 17 12.19 -17.37 16.12
CA VAL A 17 11.53 -16.09 16.37
C VAL A 17 11.67 -15.19 15.15
N GLU A 18 12.87 -15.09 14.57
CA GLU A 18 13.08 -14.28 13.36
C GLU A 18 12.19 -14.73 12.20
N ALA A 19 12.11 -16.05 11.96
CA ALA A 19 11.25 -16.62 10.93
C ALA A 19 9.75 -16.40 11.21
N PHE A 20 9.35 -16.25 12.48
CA PHE A 20 7.96 -15.99 12.85
C PHE A 20 7.59 -14.51 12.79
N THR A 21 8.54 -13.61 13.08
CA THR A 21 8.30 -12.18 13.19
C THR A 21 8.60 -11.39 11.92
N GLU A 22 9.38 -11.95 10.99
CA GLU A 22 9.61 -11.30 9.71
C GLU A 22 8.31 -11.15 8.91
N SER A 23 8.21 -10.00 8.25
CA SER A 23 7.13 -9.69 7.32
C SER A 23 7.64 -9.44 5.90
N VAL A 24 8.95 -9.31 5.68
CA VAL A 24 9.54 -9.05 4.36
C VAL A 24 9.22 -10.11 3.32
N SER A 25 8.90 -11.34 3.73
CA SER A 25 8.39 -12.38 2.81
C SER A 25 7.10 -11.98 2.07
N PHE A 26 6.31 -11.03 2.60
CA PHE A 26 5.07 -10.56 1.98
C PHE A 26 4.92 -9.03 1.91
N ASP A 27 5.46 -8.28 2.87
CA ASP A 27 5.34 -6.83 2.95
C ASP A 27 6.30 -6.08 2.03
N TRP A 28 7.26 -6.78 1.39
CA TRP A 28 8.11 -6.22 0.34
C TRP A 28 7.28 -5.51 -0.73
N ARG A 29 6.04 -5.96 -0.96
CA ARG A 29 5.06 -5.37 -1.90
C ARG A 29 4.69 -3.92 -1.56
N LEU A 30 4.96 -3.47 -0.33
CA LEU A 30 4.71 -2.11 0.13
C LEU A 30 5.87 -1.15 -0.20
N TRP A 31 6.98 -1.62 -0.77
CA TRP A 31 8.15 -0.80 -1.08
C TRP A 31 7.84 0.49 -1.87
N PRO A 32 6.92 0.53 -2.86
CA PRO A 32 6.66 1.77 -3.59
C PRO A 32 6.10 2.87 -2.68
N TYR A 33 5.26 2.45 -1.72
CA TYR A 33 4.57 3.34 -0.79
C TYR A 33 5.48 3.79 0.34
N ASP A 34 6.35 2.90 0.85
CA ASP A 34 7.36 3.26 1.84
C ASP A 34 8.33 4.31 1.28
N ILE A 35 8.80 4.12 0.04
CA ILE A 35 9.68 5.09 -0.62
C ILE A 35 8.94 6.40 -0.89
N GLN A 36 7.71 6.35 -1.41
CA GLN A 36 6.90 7.54 -1.65
C GLN A 36 6.67 8.34 -0.36
N GLY A 37 6.24 7.68 0.71
CA GLY A 37 6.00 8.28 2.02
C GLY A 37 7.30 8.83 2.62
N SER A 38 8.41 8.13 2.46
CA SER A 38 9.73 8.58 2.91
C SER A 38 10.25 9.80 2.15
N ILE A 39 10.00 9.92 0.84
CA ILE A 39 10.34 11.13 0.08
C ILE A 39 9.52 12.31 0.60
N ALA A 40 8.20 12.16 0.75
CA ALA A 40 7.34 13.23 1.27
C ALA A 40 7.75 13.65 2.70
N HIS A 41 8.12 12.68 3.55
CA HIS A 41 8.61 12.95 4.89
C HIS A 41 9.94 13.73 4.88
N ALA A 42 10.88 13.36 3.99
CA ALA A 42 12.14 14.08 3.84
C ALA A 42 11.93 15.54 3.38
N GLU A 43 11.00 15.77 2.46
CA GLU A 43 10.62 17.11 1.99
C GLU A 43 10.00 17.94 3.12
N MET A 44 9.10 17.34 3.91
CA MET A 44 8.53 18.00 5.09
C MET A 44 9.61 18.35 6.13
N LEU A 45 10.48 17.40 6.50
CA LEU A 45 11.57 17.65 7.44
C LEU A 45 12.50 18.77 6.97
N GLN A 46 12.74 18.88 5.66
CA GLN A 46 13.49 19.99 5.08
C GLN A 46 12.75 21.31 5.21
N LYS A 47 11.44 21.32 4.93
CA LYS A 47 10.59 22.50 5.01
C LYS A 47 10.57 23.10 6.41
N VAL A 48 10.54 22.25 7.44
CA VAL A 48 10.51 22.67 8.86
C VAL A 48 11.90 22.85 9.47
N GLY A 49 12.96 22.71 8.67
CA GLY A 49 14.35 22.99 9.07
C GLY A 49 15.03 21.89 9.88
N LEU A 50 14.44 20.69 9.97
CA LEU A 50 15.06 19.51 10.62
C LEU A 50 16.06 18.80 9.71
N LEU A 51 15.96 19.01 8.39
CA LEU A 51 16.97 18.65 7.40
C LEU A 51 17.45 19.90 6.66
N THR A 52 18.75 19.95 6.37
CA THR A 52 19.26 20.91 5.38
C THR A 52 18.84 20.49 3.97
N LYS A 53 18.86 21.44 3.03
CA LYS A 53 18.55 21.19 1.61
C LYS A 53 19.42 20.08 1.00
N ASP A 54 20.71 20.05 1.34
CA ASP A 54 21.64 19.05 0.82
C ASP A 54 21.39 17.66 1.41
N GLU A 55 21.07 17.58 2.70
CA GLU A 55 20.71 16.32 3.36
C GLU A 55 19.43 15.72 2.76
N ALA A 56 18.39 16.55 2.61
CA ALA A 56 17.12 16.12 2.00
C ALA A 56 17.33 15.66 0.55
N LYS A 57 18.10 16.42 -0.25
CA LYS A 57 18.44 16.03 -1.63
C LYS A 57 19.18 14.69 -1.67
N LYS A 58 20.12 14.46 -0.74
CA LYS A 58 20.89 13.21 -0.66
C LYS A 58 19.98 12.02 -0.30
N ILE A 59 19.08 12.20 0.67
CA ILE A 59 18.09 11.20 1.06
C ILE A 59 17.15 10.85 -0.10
N ILE A 60 16.52 11.85 -0.72
CA ILE A 60 15.56 11.65 -1.82
C ILE A 60 16.24 10.98 -3.01
N LYS A 61 17.48 11.37 -3.33
CA LYS A 61 18.25 10.72 -4.39
C LYS A 61 18.51 9.24 -4.07
N GLY A 62 18.98 8.95 -2.85
CA GLY A 62 19.23 7.56 -2.41
C GLY A 62 17.97 6.69 -2.47
N LEU A 63 16.83 7.22 -2.02
CA LEU A 63 15.54 6.53 -2.10
C LEU A 63 15.11 6.23 -3.54
N LYS A 64 15.30 7.18 -4.47
CA LYS A 64 15.01 6.96 -5.90
C LYS A 64 15.94 5.94 -6.56
N GLU A 65 17.21 5.89 -6.15
CA GLU A 65 18.16 4.88 -6.62
C GLU A 65 17.78 3.48 -6.09
N ILE A 66 17.34 3.37 -4.83
CA ILE A 66 16.81 2.13 -4.26
C ILE A 66 15.56 1.66 -5.00
N ALA A 67 14.61 2.56 -5.25
CA ALA A 67 13.40 2.25 -6.02
C ALA A 67 13.75 1.62 -7.38
N ARG A 68 14.69 2.23 -8.10
CA ARG A 68 15.17 1.71 -9.39
C ARG A 68 15.78 0.31 -9.26
N ASP A 69 16.59 0.07 -8.24
CA ASP A 69 17.18 -1.26 -8.03
C ASP A 69 16.14 -2.31 -7.69
N ILE A 70 15.04 -1.95 -7.02
CA ILE A 70 13.91 -2.87 -6.77
C ILE A 70 13.16 -3.15 -8.07
N GLU A 71 12.84 -2.12 -8.86
CA GLU A 71 12.15 -2.26 -10.15
C GLU A 71 12.94 -3.10 -11.15
N GLU A 72 14.27 -2.98 -11.16
CA GLU A 72 15.17 -3.73 -12.03
C GLU A 72 15.55 -5.10 -11.46
N GLY A 73 14.98 -5.51 -10.32
CA GLY A 73 15.22 -6.82 -9.70
C GLY A 73 16.64 -7.00 -9.14
N ARG A 74 17.38 -5.92 -8.93
CA ARG A 74 18.74 -5.92 -8.35
C ARG A 74 18.77 -5.81 -6.83
N PHE A 75 17.68 -5.37 -6.22
CA PHE A 75 17.60 -5.21 -4.77
C PHE A 75 17.52 -6.58 -4.07
N GLN A 76 18.42 -6.81 -3.12
CA GLN A 76 18.43 -8.03 -2.32
C GLN A 76 17.68 -7.82 -1.01
N TRP A 77 16.50 -8.41 -0.90
CA TRP A 77 15.73 -8.44 0.34
C TRP A 77 16.40 -9.37 1.36
N ARG A 78 16.62 -8.85 2.56
CA ARG A 78 17.29 -9.53 3.67
C ARG A 78 16.25 -9.85 4.75
N GLN A 79 16.02 -11.14 5.00
CA GLN A 79 15.07 -11.61 6.00
C GLN A 79 15.50 -11.23 7.43
N GLU A 80 16.82 -11.13 7.67
CA GLU A 80 17.38 -10.66 8.94
C GLU A 80 17.06 -9.19 9.25
N LEU A 81 16.59 -8.43 8.24
CA LEU A 81 16.09 -7.07 8.40
C LEU A 81 14.57 -7.03 8.62
N GLU A 82 13.91 -8.17 8.84
CA GLU A 82 12.51 -8.31 9.31
C GLU A 82 11.44 -7.80 8.34
N ASP A 83 11.43 -6.51 8.00
CA ASP A 83 10.38 -5.84 7.26
C ASP A 83 10.93 -5.04 6.06
N VAL A 84 10.03 -4.61 5.18
CA VAL A 84 10.33 -3.76 4.02
C VAL A 84 11.06 -2.47 4.42
N HIS A 85 10.68 -1.89 5.55
CA HIS A 85 11.14 -0.57 5.96
C HIS A 85 12.60 -0.59 6.45
N MET A 86 12.97 -1.61 7.23
CA MET A 86 14.33 -1.85 7.70
C MET A 86 15.25 -2.23 6.56
N ASN A 87 14.74 -2.98 5.57
CA ASN A 87 15.47 -3.24 4.32
C ASN A 87 15.83 -1.95 3.58
N ILE A 88 14.84 -1.07 3.38
CA ILE A 88 15.04 0.22 2.70
C ILE A 88 15.94 1.15 3.54
N GLU A 89 15.75 1.23 4.85
CA GLU A 89 16.55 2.05 5.76
C GLU A 89 18.02 1.62 5.80
N ALA A 90 18.28 0.31 5.84
CA ALA A 90 19.63 -0.24 5.80
C ALA A 90 20.30 0.06 4.45
N ALA A 91 19.60 -0.18 3.33
CA ALA A 91 20.12 0.12 2.00
C ALA A 91 20.38 1.62 1.80
N LEU A 92 19.54 2.48 2.36
CA LEU A 92 19.75 3.93 2.34
C LEU A 92 20.99 4.30 3.14
N THR A 93 21.14 3.76 4.34
CA THR A 93 22.31 3.99 5.21
C THR A 93 23.61 3.53 4.54
N GLU A 94 23.61 2.36 3.89
CA GLU A 94 24.75 1.84 3.13
C GLU A 94 25.18 2.77 2.00
N ARG A 95 24.22 3.47 1.34
CA ARG A 95 24.50 4.37 0.21
C ARG A 95 24.95 5.76 0.64
N ILE A 96 24.27 6.36 1.61
CA ILE A 96 24.44 7.79 1.92
C ILE A 96 25.07 8.05 3.29
N GLY A 97 25.31 7.01 4.08
CA GLY A 97 25.92 7.08 5.39
C GLY A 97 24.96 7.58 6.48
N PRO A 98 25.50 8.13 7.59
CA PRO A 98 24.74 8.45 8.80
C PRO A 98 23.57 9.41 8.63
N VAL A 99 23.59 10.25 7.58
CA VAL A 99 22.49 11.18 7.27
C VAL A 99 21.16 10.44 7.03
N ALA A 100 21.19 9.19 6.57
CA ALA A 100 19.99 8.36 6.40
C ALA A 100 19.17 8.25 7.69
N GLY A 101 19.84 8.15 8.85
CA GLY A 101 19.18 8.04 10.15
C GLY A 101 18.33 9.27 10.52
N LYS A 102 18.63 10.44 9.95
CA LYS A 102 17.80 11.65 10.17
C LYS A 102 16.41 11.54 9.57
N LEU A 103 16.19 10.65 8.59
CA LEU A 103 14.88 10.43 7.96
C LEU A 103 13.85 9.88 8.96
N HIS A 104 14.27 9.17 10.00
CA HIS A 104 13.35 8.64 11.01
C HIS A 104 12.93 9.68 12.07
N THR A 105 13.45 10.91 12.00
CA THR A 105 13.05 12.01 12.88
C THR A 105 11.55 12.30 12.73
N ALA A 106 10.84 12.47 13.85
CA ALA A 106 9.39 12.73 13.88
C ALA A 106 8.53 11.65 13.20
N ARG A 107 8.99 10.39 13.22
CA ARG A 107 8.29 9.25 12.61
C ARG A 107 8.43 8.02 13.50
N SER A 108 7.49 7.10 13.38
CA SER A 108 7.55 5.76 13.97
C SER A 108 7.29 4.72 12.89
N ARG A 109 7.61 3.45 13.17
CA ARG A 109 7.14 2.37 12.31
C ARG A 109 5.61 2.27 12.31
N ASN A 110 4.95 2.65 13.41
CA ASN A 110 3.50 2.55 13.58
C ASN A 110 2.71 3.44 12.60
N ASP A 111 3.07 4.72 12.50
CA ASP A 111 2.40 5.64 11.57
C ASP A 111 2.89 5.46 10.13
N GLN A 112 4.15 5.05 9.94
CA GLN A 112 4.70 4.69 8.64
C GLN A 112 3.98 3.52 7.99
N VAL A 113 3.86 2.36 8.67
CA VAL A 113 3.16 1.19 8.09
C VAL A 113 1.67 1.48 7.87
N ALA A 114 1.06 2.30 8.74
CA ALA A 114 -0.32 2.74 8.56
C ALA A 114 -0.50 3.63 7.32
N LEU A 115 0.48 4.48 7.01
CA LEU A 115 0.51 5.25 5.76
C LEU A 115 0.64 4.32 4.56
N ASP A 116 1.63 3.43 4.57
CA ASP A 116 1.95 2.55 3.44
C ASP A 116 0.76 1.67 3.07
N LEU A 117 0.10 1.09 4.09
CA LEU A 117 -1.10 0.28 3.89
C LEU A 117 -2.26 1.11 3.32
N ARG A 118 -2.43 2.37 3.75
CA ARG A 118 -3.47 3.25 3.21
C ARG A 118 -3.21 3.62 1.75
N LEU A 119 -1.95 3.90 1.39
CA LEU A 119 -1.57 4.18 0.00
C LEU A 119 -1.76 2.93 -0.86
N TYR A 120 -1.32 1.76 -0.40
CA TYR A 120 -1.56 0.47 -1.06
C TYR A 120 -3.05 0.22 -1.29
N LEU A 121 -3.87 0.33 -0.24
CA LEU A 121 -5.31 0.11 -0.33
C LEU A 121 -6.00 1.12 -1.25
N ARG A 122 -5.55 2.38 -1.27
CA ARG A 122 -6.08 3.39 -2.19
C ARG A 122 -5.87 2.96 -3.64
N ASP A 123 -4.66 2.59 -3.99
CA ASP A 123 -4.28 2.26 -5.37
C ASP A 123 -4.91 0.91 -5.81
N GLU A 124 -4.91 -0.10 -4.95
CA GLU A 124 -5.56 -1.39 -5.24
C GLU A 124 -7.08 -1.26 -5.35
N THR A 125 -7.72 -0.44 -4.50
CA THR A 125 -9.16 -0.21 -4.59
C THR A 125 -9.53 0.47 -5.91
N GLN A 126 -8.71 1.41 -6.40
CA GLN A 126 -8.93 2.03 -7.71
C GLN A 126 -8.83 1.02 -8.85
N LYS A 127 -7.84 0.12 -8.82
CA LYS A 127 -7.71 -0.98 -9.80
C LYS A 127 -8.91 -1.91 -9.80
N ILE A 128 -9.40 -2.29 -8.61
CA ILE A 128 -10.60 -3.15 -8.47
C ILE A 128 -11.83 -2.46 -9.08
N ILE A 129 -12.03 -1.16 -8.82
CA ILE A 129 -13.13 -0.39 -9.42
C ILE A 129 -13.05 -0.42 -10.96
N GLU A 130 -11.84 -0.26 -11.53
CA GLU A 130 -11.66 -0.32 -12.98
C GLU A 130 -11.96 -1.72 -13.54
N GLN A 131 -11.51 -2.78 -12.86
CA GLN A 131 -11.81 -4.16 -13.24
C GLN A 131 -13.32 -4.46 -13.19
N LEU A 132 -14.02 -3.98 -12.15
CA LEU A 132 -15.48 -4.10 -12.05
C LEU A 132 -16.19 -3.36 -13.19
N ARG A 133 -15.73 -2.16 -13.56
CA ARG A 133 -16.28 -1.44 -14.73
C ARG A 133 -16.05 -2.19 -16.04
N ASN A 134 -14.88 -2.81 -16.21
CA ASN A 134 -14.60 -3.63 -17.39
C ASN A 134 -15.53 -4.85 -17.46
N LEU A 135 -15.78 -5.50 -16.32
CA LEU A 135 -16.74 -6.60 -16.22
C LEU A 135 -18.16 -6.13 -16.56
N GLN A 136 -18.61 -5.00 -16.01
CA GLN A 136 -19.92 -4.42 -16.34
C GLN A 136 -20.06 -4.13 -17.84
N ARG A 137 -19.03 -3.57 -18.49
CA ARG A 137 -19.04 -3.33 -19.95
C ARG A 137 -19.17 -4.64 -20.75
N ALA A 138 -18.45 -5.69 -20.35
CA ALA A 138 -18.55 -6.99 -20.98
C ALA A 138 -19.96 -7.60 -20.83
N LEU A 139 -20.53 -7.53 -19.62
CA LEU A 139 -21.90 -7.97 -19.36
C LEU A 139 -22.92 -7.15 -20.14
N LEU A 140 -22.77 -5.83 -20.21
CA LEU A 140 -23.67 -4.94 -20.95
C LEU A 140 -23.64 -5.24 -22.45
N SER A 141 -22.45 -5.44 -23.03
CA SER A 141 -22.32 -5.84 -24.45
C SER A 141 -23.03 -7.16 -24.74
N LYS A 142 -22.92 -8.15 -23.83
CA LYS A 142 -23.67 -9.41 -23.96
C LYS A 142 -25.17 -9.22 -23.74
N ALA A 143 -25.56 -8.35 -22.81
CA ALA A 143 -26.96 -8.06 -22.55
C ALA A 143 -27.64 -7.41 -23.76
N GLU A 144 -26.95 -6.49 -24.43
CA GLU A 144 -27.41 -5.86 -25.67
C GLU A 144 -27.51 -6.87 -26.81
N ALA A 145 -26.50 -7.73 -27.00
CA ALA A 145 -26.54 -8.76 -28.04
C ALA A 145 -27.69 -9.77 -27.87
N HIS A 146 -28.09 -10.04 -26.62
CA HIS A 146 -29.11 -11.04 -26.26
C HIS A 146 -30.37 -10.43 -25.63
N TYR A 147 -30.68 -9.17 -25.91
CA TYR A 147 -31.77 -8.43 -25.23
C TYR A 147 -33.17 -9.03 -25.47
N LYS A 148 -33.36 -9.71 -26.61
CA LYS A 148 -34.63 -10.36 -27.02
C LYS A 148 -34.64 -11.87 -26.84
N ASP A 149 -33.49 -12.49 -26.54
CA ASP A 149 -33.38 -13.94 -26.49
C ASP A 149 -34.08 -14.47 -25.23
N PRO A 150 -35.14 -15.29 -25.37
CA PRO A 150 -35.90 -15.75 -24.22
C PRO A 150 -35.14 -16.83 -23.43
N MET A 151 -35.30 -16.80 -22.11
CA MET A 151 -34.86 -17.87 -21.20
C MET A 151 -35.89 -18.05 -20.07
N PRO A 152 -35.98 -19.24 -19.44
CA PRO A 152 -36.76 -19.40 -18.23
C PRO A 152 -36.17 -18.57 -17.08
N GLY A 153 -36.99 -17.74 -16.43
CA GLY A 153 -36.66 -17.17 -15.12
C GLY A 153 -36.83 -18.23 -14.02
N TYR A 154 -36.06 -18.09 -12.94
CA TYR A 154 -36.04 -19.07 -11.86
C TYR A 154 -36.24 -18.43 -10.48
N THR A 155 -37.04 -19.10 -9.66
CA THR A 155 -37.14 -18.89 -8.21
C THR A 155 -37.13 -20.25 -7.55
N HIS A 156 -36.35 -20.45 -6.47
CA HIS A 156 -36.13 -21.78 -5.87
C HIS A 156 -35.64 -22.83 -6.89
N LEU A 157 -34.91 -22.40 -7.93
CA LEU A 157 -34.50 -23.22 -9.09
C LEU A 157 -35.67 -23.86 -9.86
N GLN A 158 -36.91 -23.41 -9.64
CA GLN A 158 -38.07 -23.80 -10.41
C GLN A 158 -38.37 -22.74 -11.47
N ARG A 159 -38.84 -23.19 -12.64
CA ARG A 159 -39.22 -22.31 -13.75
C ARG A 159 -40.40 -21.44 -13.30
N ALA A 160 -40.19 -20.13 -13.33
CA ALA A 160 -41.23 -19.14 -13.04
C ALA A 160 -41.79 -18.58 -14.36
N GLN A 161 -41.51 -17.32 -14.67
CA GLN A 161 -41.93 -16.67 -15.90
C GLN A 161 -40.79 -16.59 -16.93
N PRO A 162 -41.08 -16.54 -18.23
CA PRO A 162 -40.07 -16.20 -19.24
C PRO A 162 -39.45 -14.82 -18.97
N VAL A 163 -38.13 -14.73 -19.10
CA VAL A 163 -37.36 -13.48 -19.09
C VAL A 163 -36.44 -13.47 -20.33
N THR A 164 -35.62 -12.43 -20.51
CA THR A 164 -34.58 -12.44 -21.55
C THR A 164 -33.20 -12.65 -20.95
N ILE A 165 -32.29 -13.24 -21.72
CA ILE A 165 -30.87 -13.38 -21.33
C ILE A 165 -30.30 -12.00 -21.01
N GLY A 166 -30.62 -10.99 -21.82
CA GLY A 166 -30.19 -9.61 -21.54
C GLY A 166 -30.66 -9.10 -20.19
N HIS A 167 -31.92 -9.31 -19.82
CA HIS A 167 -32.42 -8.89 -18.50
C HIS A 167 -31.70 -9.61 -17.35
N HIS A 168 -31.42 -10.91 -17.51
CA HIS A 168 -30.67 -11.69 -16.51
C HIS A 168 -29.23 -11.17 -16.33
N LEU A 169 -28.54 -10.83 -17.41
CA LEU A 169 -27.19 -10.27 -17.35
C LEU A 169 -27.15 -8.87 -16.71
N LEU A 170 -28.15 -8.03 -16.99
CA LEU A 170 -28.26 -6.70 -16.37
C LEU A 170 -28.44 -6.79 -14.84
N ALA A 171 -29.04 -7.86 -14.31
CA ALA A 171 -29.11 -8.04 -12.86
C ALA A 171 -27.71 -8.04 -12.20
N TYR A 172 -26.70 -8.64 -12.86
CA TYR A 172 -25.32 -8.64 -12.38
C TYR A 172 -24.63 -7.29 -12.57
N VAL A 173 -24.93 -6.56 -13.65
CA VAL A 173 -24.44 -5.19 -13.85
C VAL A 173 -24.82 -4.30 -12.67
N GLU A 174 -26.08 -4.37 -12.23
CA GLU A 174 -26.58 -3.62 -11.08
C GLU A 174 -25.95 -4.08 -9.75
N MET A 175 -25.65 -5.37 -9.60
CA MET A 175 -24.92 -5.87 -8.42
C MET A 175 -23.52 -5.26 -8.33
N PHE A 176 -22.76 -5.31 -9.42
CA PHE A 176 -21.41 -4.75 -9.46
C PHE A 176 -21.38 -3.22 -9.39
N GLN A 177 -22.45 -2.54 -9.83
CA GLN A 177 -22.58 -1.09 -9.65
C GLN A 177 -22.57 -0.72 -8.16
N ARG A 178 -23.32 -1.45 -7.34
CA ARG A 178 -23.32 -1.27 -5.88
C ARG A 178 -21.96 -1.61 -5.25
N ASP A 179 -21.21 -2.57 -5.82
CA ASP A 179 -19.84 -2.84 -5.36
C ASP A 179 -18.90 -1.68 -5.66
N ILE A 180 -18.97 -1.10 -6.86
CA ILE A 180 -18.19 0.10 -7.23
C ILE A 180 -18.51 1.25 -6.29
N GLU A 181 -19.78 1.47 -5.94
CA GLU A 181 -20.19 2.49 -4.98
C GLU A 181 -19.59 2.25 -3.59
N ARG A 182 -19.66 1.01 -3.08
CA ARG A 182 -19.03 0.63 -1.80
C ARG A 182 -17.52 0.88 -1.79
N PHE A 183 -16.81 0.50 -2.84
CA PHE A 183 -15.37 0.76 -2.97
C PHE A 183 -15.06 2.25 -3.06
N SER A 184 -15.84 3.00 -3.84
CA SER A 184 -15.70 4.45 -4.00
C SER A 184 -15.92 5.20 -2.68
N ASP A 185 -16.88 4.76 -1.87
CA ASP A 185 -17.10 5.32 -0.54
C ASP A 185 -16.00 4.95 0.46
N SER A 186 -15.44 3.74 0.35
CA SER A 186 -14.29 3.32 1.15
C SER A 186 -13.07 4.21 0.90
N LEU A 187 -12.79 4.56 -0.36
CA LEU A 187 -11.68 5.44 -0.74
C LEU A 187 -11.68 6.78 0.01
N LYS A 188 -12.87 7.35 0.27
CA LYS A 188 -13.01 8.62 1.02
C LYS A 188 -12.44 8.50 2.44
N ARG A 189 -12.56 7.33 3.08
CA ARG A 189 -12.06 7.07 4.45
C ARG A 189 -10.61 6.59 4.46
N THR A 190 -10.19 5.86 3.43
CA THR A 190 -8.81 5.41 3.26
C THR A 190 -7.88 6.59 2.99
N ASN A 191 -8.31 7.56 2.19
CA ASN A 191 -7.53 8.72 1.77
C ASN A 191 -7.44 9.83 2.84
N ARG A 192 -6.94 9.45 4.02
CA ARG A 192 -6.63 10.34 5.15
C ARG A 192 -5.16 10.11 5.53
N LEU A 193 -4.40 11.20 5.61
CA LEU A 193 -3.00 11.17 6.02
C LEU A 193 -2.91 10.82 7.51
N VAL A 194 -2.06 9.86 7.85
CA VAL A 194 -1.82 9.40 9.24
C VAL A 194 -0.38 9.63 9.71
N LEU A 195 0.50 10.03 8.81
CA LEU A 195 1.91 10.30 9.11
C LEU A 195 2.01 11.50 10.06
N GLY A 196 2.90 11.41 11.06
CA GLY A 196 3.05 12.42 12.10
C GLY A 196 2.38 12.03 13.42
N ALA A 197 1.53 11.00 13.43
CA ALA A 197 0.98 10.39 14.65
C ALA A 197 2.06 9.66 15.48
N CYS A 198 3.22 9.37 14.88
CA CYS A 198 4.33 8.67 15.50
C CYS A 198 3.89 7.35 16.14
N ALA A 199 4.50 6.97 17.27
CA ALA A 199 4.24 5.67 17.89
C ALA A 199 2.81 5.57 18.46
N LEU A 200 2.30 6.66 19.05
CA LEU A 200 0.96 6.71 19.65
C LEU A 200 0.45 8.12 20.01
N ALA A 201 1.35 9.07 20.28
CA ALA A 201 1.02 10.35 20.93
C ALA A 201 1.31 11.59 20.05
N GLY A 202 1.59 11.39 18.75
CA GLY A 202 2.10 12.45 17.88
C GLY A 202 3.58 12.77 18.12
N THR A 203 4.06 13.78 17.41
CA THR A 203 5.42 14.33 17.57
C THR A 203 5.39 15.63 18.36
N THR A 204 6.44 15.89 19.14
CA THR A 204 6.70 17.21 19.77
C THR A 204 7.48 18.15 18.86
N LEU A 205 7.95 17.66 17.71
CA LEU A 205 8.67 18.44 16.72
C LEU A 205 7.67 19.19 15.82
N PRO A 206 8.04 20.38 15.31
CA PRO A 206 7.12 21.24 14.55
C PRO A 206 6.98 20.74 13.10
N ILE A 207 6.32 19.60 12.90
CA ILE A 207 5.99 19.08 11.56
C ILE A 207 4.75 19.78 10.97
N ASP A 208 4.57 19.66 9.66
CA ASP A 208 3.44 20.22 8.89
C ASP A 208 2.79 19.14 8.01
#